data_AF-A0A1R1BE65-F1
#
_entry.id   AF-A0A1R1BE65-F1
#
_cell.length_a   1.000
_cell.length_b   1.000
_cell.length_c   1.000
_cell.angle_alpha   90.00
_cell.angle_beta   90.00
_cell.angle_gamma   90.00
#
_symmetry.space_group_name_H-M   'P 1'
#
loop_
_entity.id
_entity.type
_entity.pdbx_description
1 polymer ?
#
loop_
_entity_poly.entity_id
_entity_poly.type
_entity_poly.pdbx_seq_one_letter_code
_entity_poly.pdbx_strand_id
1 'polypeptide(L)'
;MYQKTRVEMTKAPMTAISEGLERLKQEHGEFKQVLMEMEKQAKQVESAPERFGALQSLLNLRLWALAFREELERHSNWEELELFPFLTSYIERKMSPSILPSFWSLEKDHELADEHMQAFLRSVHLLKANPEAMGYNQAAAYLIQACHILQEHLAKEEQLVFPLTQQVLDDINGAAANH
;
A
#
# COMPACT_ATOMS: atom_id res chain seq x y z
N MET A 1 -10.00 3.07 -50.36
CA MET A 1 -10.74 3.56 -49.18
C MET A 1 -10.69 2.49 -48.12
N TYR A 2 -9.83 2.64 -47.10
CA TYR A 2 -9.84 1.79 -45.91
C TYR A 2 -10.21 2.66 -44.73
N GLN A 3 -11.50 2.64 -44.34
CA GLN A 3 -11.94 3.04 -43.02
C GLN A 3 -11.96 1.78 -42.17
N LYS A 4 -10.95 1.59 -41.32
CA LYS A 4 -10.93 0.54 -40.32
C LYS A 4 -10.88 1.20 -38.94
N THR A 5 -11.93 0.92 -38.17
CA THR A 5 -12.05 1.00 -36.69
C THR A 5 -11.70 2.32 -36.01
N ARG A 6 -12.73 3.13 -35.72
CA ARG A 6 -12.67 4.27 -34.77
C ARG A 6 -13.64 4.14 -33.59
N VAL A 7 -14.06 2.92 -33.21
CA VAL A 7 -15.11 2.72 -32.18
C VAL A 7 -14.64 1.90 -30.96
N GLU A 8 -13.41 1.36 -30.94
CA GLU A 8 -12.93 0.56 -29.79
C GLU A 8 -12.01 1.31 -28.81
N MET A 9 -11.51 2.50 -29.16
CA MET A 9 -10.48 3.17 -28.36
C MET A 9 -10.96 3.94 -27.12
N THR A 10 -12.27 4.13 -26.91
CA THR A 10 -12.79 4.92 -25.76
C THR A 10 -13.39 4.06 -24.64
N LYS A 11 -13.87 2.85 -24.94
CA LYS A 11 -14.53 1.99 -23.93
C LYS A 11 -13.55 1.18 -23.10
N ALA A 12 -12.51 0.62 -23.74
CA ALA A 12 -11.51 -0.20 -23.06
C ALA A 12 -10.67 0.57 -22.02
N PRO A 13 -10.20 1.81 -22.27
CA PRO A 13 -9.45 2.58 -21.26
C PRO A 13 -10.32 3.01 -20.08
N MET A 14 -11.61 3.27 -20.32
CA MET A 14 -12.58 3.63 -19.28
C MET A 14 -12.87 2.47 -18.33
N THR A 15 -13.08 1.29 -18.89
CA THR A 15 -13.29 0.08 -18.10
C THR A 15 -12.04 -0.23 -17.28
N ALA A 16 -10.86 -0.16 -17.88
CA ALA A 16 -9.59 -0.42 -17.18
C ALA A 16 -9.33 0.55 -16.01
N ILE A 17 -9.56 1.85 -16.18
CA ILE A 17 -9.31 2.82 -15.10
C ILE A 17 -10.38 2.74 -13.99
N SER A 18 -11.63 2.44 -14.34
CA SER A 18 -12.69 2.19 -13.35
C SER A 18 -12.42 0.91 -12.55
N GLU A 19 -11.97 -0.16 -13.21
CA GLU A 19 -11.59 -1.42 -12.57
C GLU A 19 -10.37 -1.22 -11.65
N GLY A 20 -9.38 -0.44 -12.10
CA GLY A 20 -8.21 -0.07 -11.29
C GLY A 20 -8.60 0.69 -10.02
N LEU A 21 -9.53 1.66 -10.11
CA LEU A 21 -10.00 2.41 -8.94
C LEU A 21 -10.72 1.52 -7.92
N GLU A 22 -11.57 0.60 -8.37
CA GLU A 22 -12.28 -0.30 -7.47
C GLU A 22 -11.33 -1.32 -6.84
N ARG A 23 -10.35 -1.83 -7.59
CA ARG A 23 -9.27 -2.66 -7.06
C ARG A 23 -8.53 -1.94 -5.93
N LEU A 24 -8.12 -0.68 -6.16
CA LEU A 24 -7.35 0.10 -5.19
C LEU A 24 -8.13 0.31 -3.89
N LYS A 25 -9.41 0.69 -3.99
CA LYS A 25 -10.30 0.83 -2.82
C LYS A 25 -10.45 -0.48 -2.05
N GLN A 26 -10.60 -1.59 -2.76
CA GLN A 26 -10.75 -2.91 -2.14
C GLN A 26 -9.46 -3.30 -1.40
N GLU A 27 -8.33 -3.32 -2.09
CA GLU A 27 -7.04 -3.72 -1.53
C GLU A 27 -6.66 -2.84 -0.34
N HIS A 28 -6.82 -1.51 -0.44
CA HIS A 28 -6.55 -0.60 0.67
C HIS A 28 -7.46 -0.85 1.87
N GLY A 29 -8.75 -1.13 1.63
CA GLY A 29 -9.70 -1.47 2.68
C GLY A 29 -9.28 -2.73 3.44
N GLU A 30 -8.87 -3.78 2.71
CA GLU A 30 -8.37 -5.04 3.27
C GLU A 30 -7.05 -4.83 4.02
N PHE A 31 -6.10 -4.10 3.45
CA PHE A 31 -4.81 -3.80 4.09
C PHE A 31 -4.97 -3.03 5.38
N LYS A 32 -5.80 -1.99 5.42
CA LYS A 32 -6.08 -1.24 6.65
C LYS A 32 -6.63 -2.14 7.75
N GLN A 33 -7.53 -3.07 7.42
CA GLN A 33 -8.05 -4.03 8.41
C GLN A 33 -6.95 -4.94 8.96
N VAL A 34 -6.10 -5.47 8.09
CA VAL A 34 -4.96 -6.30 8.48
C VAL A 34 -4.00 -5.51 9.38
N LEU A 35 -3.64 -4.29 8.99
CA LEU A 35 -2.72 -3.42 9.73
C LEU A 35 -3.26 -3.09 11.13
N MET A 36 -4.54 -2.72 11.25
CA MET A 36 -5.16 -2.40 12.54
C MET A 36 -5.13 -3.60 13.51
N GLU A 37 -5.48 -4.80 13.04
CA GLU A 37 -5.50 -5.98 13.92
C GLU A 37 -4.07 -6.48 14.23
N MET A 38 -3.15 -6.39 13.28
CA MET A 38 -1.73 -6.70 13.50
C MET A 38 -1.11 -5.75 14.54
N GLU A 39 -1.37 -4.45 14.42
CA GLU A 39 -0.93 -3.41 15.36
C GLU A 39 -1.51 -3.66 16.76
N LYS A 40 -2.81 -3.97 16.85
CA LYS A 40 -3.47 -4.28 18.12
C LYS A 40 -2.81 -5.48 18.82
N GLN A 41 -2.51 -6.55 18.09
CA GLN A 41 -1.83 -7.73 18.66
C GLN A 41 -0.38 -7.41 19.05
N ALA A 42 0.32 -6.59 18.28
CA ALA A 42 1.67 -6.14 18.63
C ALA A 42 1.67 -5.28 19.92
N LYS A 43 0.70 -4.37 20.08
CA LYS A 43 0.51 -3.56 21.30
C LYS A 43 0.22 -4.42 22.54
N GLN A 44 -0.49 -5.53 22.39
CA GLN A 44 -0.68 -6.50 23.49
C GLN A 44 0.65 -7.10 23.94
N VAL A 45 1.54 -7.46 23.01
CA VAL A 45 2.89 -7.96 23.34
C VAL A 45 3.75 -6.87 23.98
N GLU A 46 3.71 -5.66 23.44
CA GLU A 46 4.51 -4.52 23.93
C GLU A 46 4.18 -4.16 25.38
N SER A 47 2.89 -4.19 25.72
CA SER A 47 2.34 -3.81 27.03
C SER A 47 2.29 -4.93 28.06
N ALA A 48 2.59 -6.18 27.66
CA ALA A 48 2.46 -7.34 28.54
C ALA A 48 3.48 -7.31 29.70
N PRO A 49 3.03 -7.30 30.97
CA PRO A 49 3.93 -7.29 32.13
C PRO A 49 4.68 -8.62 32.31
N GLU A 50 4.12 -9.72 31.79
CA GLU A 50 4.69 -11.06 31.88
C GLU A 50 5.23 -11.51 30.51
N ARG A 51 6.42 -12.13 30.51
CA ARG A 51 7.06 -12.67 29.30
C ARG A 51 6.38 -13.96 28.80
N PHE A 52 5.42 -14.52 29.54
CA PHE A 52 4.81 -15.79 29.21
C PHE A 52 3.96 -15.66 27.94
N GLY A 53 4.26 -16.47 26.92
CA GLY A 53 3.55 -16.44 25.63
C GLY A 53 3.99 -15.34 24.66
N ALA A 54 4.75 -14.32 25.10
CA ALA A 54 5.16 -13.20 24.25
C ALA A 54 5.92 -13.65 22.99
N LEU A 55 6.84 -14.61 23.12
CA LEU A 55 7.57 -15.16 21.98
C LEU A 55 6.64 -15.88 21.00
N GLN A 56 5.64 -16.61 21.48
CA GLN A 56 4.69 -17.30 20.61
C GLN A 56 3.82 -16.30 19.84
N SER A 57 3.36 -15.23 20.50
CA SER A 57 2.63 -14.14 19.85
C SER A 57 3.48 -13.46 18.78
N LEU A 58 4.75 -13.17 19.06
CA LEU A 58 5.68 -12.60 18.08
C LEU A 58 5.93 -13.54 16.89
N LEU A 59 6.02 -14.85 17.12
CA LEU A 59 6.16 -15.83 16.03
C LEU A 59 4.92 -15.88 15.14
N ASN A 60 3.73 -15.79 15.72
CA ASN A 60 2.48 -15.71 14.95
C ASN A 60 2.41 -14.41 14.14
N LEU A 61 2.70 -13.27 14.78
CA LEU A 61 2.79 -11.97 14.12
C LEU A 61 3.83 -11.99 13.00
N ARG A 62 4.95 -12.69 13.17
CA ARG A 62 5.99 -12.83 12.14
C ARG A 62 5.46 -13.54 10.89
N LEU A 63 4.69 -14.61 11.05
CA LEU A 63 4.09 -15.32 9.90
C LEU A 63 3.08 -14.42 9.19
N TRP A 64 2.28 -13.69 9.96
CA TRP A 64 1.28 -12.79 9.39
C TRP A 64 1.91 -11.60 8.67
N ALA A 65 2.92 -10.96 9.26
CA ALA A 65 3.69 -9.88 8.66
C ALA A 65 4.36 -10.30 7.35
N LEU A 66 4.87 -11.54 7.25
CA LEU A 66 5.43 -12.06 6.00
C LEU A 66 4.38 -12.19 4.89
N ALA A 67 3.21 -12.76 5.21
CA ALA A 67 2.14 -12.88 4.25
C ALA A 67 1.64 -11.50 3.79
N PHE A 68 1.42 -10.58 4.74
CA PHE A 68 1.00 -9.22 4.42
C PHE A 68 2.01 -8.49 3.53
N ARG A 69 3.32 -8.62 3.81
CA ARG A 69 4.35 -7.98 2.99
C ARG A 69 4.37 -8.50 1.55
N GLU A 70 4.09 -9.78 1.33
CA GLU A 70 3.96 -10.34 -0.01
C GLU A 70 2.77 -9.73 -0.76
N GLU A 71 1.62 -9.58 -0.10
CA GLU A 71 0.46 -8.90 -0.70
C GLU A 71 0.77 -7.44 -1.04
N LEU A 72 1.41 -6.72 -0.12
CA LEU A 72 1.78 -5.32 -0.31
C LEU A 72 2.75 -5.16 -1.48
N GLU A 73 3.76 -6.04 -1.60
CA GLU A 73 4.69 -6.03 -2.73
C GLU A 73 3.98 -6.28 -4.07
N ARG A 74 3.00 -7.19 -4.12
CA ARG A 74 2.20 -7.41 -5.34
C ARG A 74 1.35 -6.20 -5.71
N HIS A 75 0.79 -5.52 -4.71
CA HIS A 75 0.04 -4.29 -4.89
C HIS A 75 0.93 -3.17 -5.41
N SER A 76 2.03 -2.84 -4.72
CA SER A 76 2.95 -1.77 -5.14
C SER A 76 3.55 -2.01 -6.53
N ASN A 77 3.91 -3.25 -6.86
CA ASN A 77 4.39 -3.59 -8.21
C ASN A 77 3.34 -3.28 -9.28
N TRP A 78 2.07 -3.56 -9.03
CA TRP A 78 1.01 -3.22 -9.97
C TRP A 78 0.84 -1.71 -10.12
N GLU A 79 0.91 -0.96 -9.01
CA GLU A 79 0.81 0.50 -9.04
C GLU A 79 1.94 1.15 -9.84
N GLU A 80 3.18 0.72 -9.58
CA GLU A 80 4.38 1.22 -10.25
C GLU A 80 4.42 0.89 -11.75
N LEU A 81 3.96 -0.30 -12.14
CA LEU A 81 4.03 -0.77 -13.52
C LEU A 81 2.85 -0.32 -14.39
N GLU A 82 1.68 -0.12 -13.78
CA GLU A 82 0.45 0.14 -14.52
C GLU A 82 -0.20 1.48 -14.15
N LEU A 83 -0.54 1.67 -12.88
CA LEU A 83 -1.38 2.79 -12.46
C LEU A 83 -0.66 4.14 -12.51
N PHE A 84 0.47 4.27 -11.81
CA PHE A 84 1.20 5.54 -11.73
C PHE A 84 1.74 6.01 -13.08
N PRO A 85 2.27 5.13 -13.95
CA PRO A 85 2.65 5.54 -15.30
C PRO A 85 1.45 6.07 -16.11
N PHE A 86 0.30 5.41 -15.99
CA PHE A 86 -0.93 5.85 -16.66
C PHE A 86 -1.36 7.24 -16.17
N LEU A 87 -1.48 7.43 -14.85
CA LEU A 87 -1.89 8.70 -14.25
C LEU A 87 -0.91 9.82 -14.58
N THR A 88 0.40 9.57 -14.46
CA THR A 88 1.45 10.54 -14.79
C THR A 88 1.35 10.97 -16.25
N SER A 89 1.24 10.02 -17.17
CA SER A 89 1.11 10.31 -18.60
C SER A 89 -0.14 11.12 -18.95
N TYR A 90 -1.23 10.94 -18.19
CA TYR A 90 -2.46 11.70 -18.36
C TYR A 90 -2.28 13.15 -17.88
N ILE A 91 -1.71 13.33 -16.69
CA ILE A 91 -1.51 14.63 -16.04
C ILE A 91 -0.54 15.49 -16.85
N GLU A 92 0.59 14.93 -17.28
CA GLU A 92 1.60 15.62 -18.11
C GLU A 92 0.99 16.17 -19.41
N ARG A 93 -0.03 15.51 -19.97
CA ARG A 93 -0.75 15.98 -21.16
C ARG A 93 -1.73 17.12 -20.86
N LYS A 94 -2.22 17.25 -19.62
CA LYS A 94 -3.25 18.21 -19.24
C LYS A 94 -2.70 19.49 -18.61
N MET A 95 -1.76 19.45 -17.64
CA MET A 95 -1.12 20.63 -17.04
C MET A 95 0.20 20.28 -16.28
N SER A 96 1.14 21.23 -16.26
CA SER A 96 2.46 21.36 -15.56
C SER A 96 2.92 20.33 -14.48
N PRO A 97 4.24 20.14 -14.28
CA PRO A 97 4.90 18.91 -13.80
C PRO A 97 4.95 18.69 -12.27
N SER A 98 3.88 18.95 -11.51
CA SER A 98 3.98 19.06 -10.04
C SER A 98 3.67 17.81 -9.21
N ILE A 99 3.34 16.65 -9.79
CA ILE A 99 2.89 15.46 -9.03
C ILE A 99 3.99 14.44 -8.73
N LEU A 100 5.09 14.45 -9.50
CA LEU A 100 6.25 13.58 -9.25
C LEU A 100 6.81 13.67 -7.81
N PRO A 101 6.91 14.86 -7.17
CA PRO A 101 7.35 14.95 -5.78
C PRO A 101 6.41 14.23 -4.79
N SER A 102 5.11 14.16 -5.08
CA SER A 102 4.14 13.47 -4.24
C SER A 102 4.30 11.95 -4.32
N PHE A 103 4.48 11.39 -5.53
CA PHE A 103 4.77 9.97 -5.69
C PHE A 103 6.10 9.56 -5.06
N TRP A 104 7.13 10.41 -5.17
CA TRP A 104 8.40 10.17 -4.49
C TRP A 104 8.26 10.14 -2.95
N SER A 105 7.42 11.00 -2.38
CA SER A 105 7.14 10.94 -0.94
C SER A 105 6.43 9.66 -0.53
N LEU A 106 5.52 9.14 -1.36
CA LEU A 106 4.84 7.86 -1.11
C LEU A 106 5.83 6.70 -1.13
N GLU A 107 6.72 6.66 -2.13
CA GLU A 107 7.79 5.66 -2.23
C GLU A 107 8.68 5.66 -0.96
N LYS A 108 9.03 6.84 -0.44
CA LYS A 108 9.83 6.95 0.79
C LYS A 108 9.10 6.49 2.04
N ASP A 109 7.81 6.77 2.15
CA ASP A 109 6.99 6.24 3.25
C ASP A 109 6.92 4.70 3.19
N HIS A 110 6.80 4.13 1.99
CA HIS A 110 6.77 2.68 1.78
C HIS A 110 8.11 2.02 2.13
N GLU A 111 9.24 2.58 1.67
CA GLU A 111 10.58 2.12 2.05
C GLU A 111 10.78 2.13 3.57
N LEU A 112 10.40 3.21 4.25
CA LEU A 112 10.55 3.33 5.69
C LEU A 112 9.68 2.30 6.44
N ALA A 113 8.45 2.08 6.00
CA ALA A 113 7.60 1.03 6.54
C ALA A 113 8.24 -0.36 6.39
N ASP A 114 8.82 -0.66 5.23
CA ASP A 114 9.49 -1.94 4.99
C ASP A 114 10.73 -2.11 5.87
N GLU A 115 11.54 -1.06 6.07
CA GLU A 115 12.69 -1.10 6.98
C GLU A 115 12.28 -1.52 8.40
N HIS A 116 11.19 -0.93 8.92
CA HIS A 116 10.61 -1.28 10.22
C HIS A 116 10.05 -2.71 10.23
N MET A 117 9.35 -3.12 9.17
CA MET A 117 8.83 -4.48 9.01
C MET A 117 9.97 -5.52 9.04
N GLN A 118 11.05 -5.27 8.29
CA GLN A 118 12.22 -6.14 8.29
C GLN A 118 12.93 -6.16 9.66
N ALA A 119 13.01 -5.02 10.35
CA ALA A 119 13.58 -4.94 11.69
C ALA A 119 12.80 -5.82 12.68
N PHE A 120 11.47 -5.81 12.60
CA PHE A 120 10.62 -6.74 13.36
C PHE A 120 10.94 -8.20 13.03
N LEU A 121 10.96 -8.57 11.74
CA LEU A 121 11.20 -9.95 11.32
C LEU A 121 12.57 -10.49 11.77
N ARG A 122 13.61 -9.65 11.69
CA ARG A 122 14.96 -9.97 12.19
C ARG A 122 14.95 -10.12 13.72
N SER A 123 14.28 -9.23 14.42
CA SER A 123 14.15 -9.26 15.89
C SER A 123 13.52 -10.56 16.37
N VAL A 124 12.41 -10.99 15.75
CA VAL A 124 11.75 -12.25 16.10
C VAL A 124 12.63 -13.46 15.78
N HIS A 125 13.39 -13.42 14.67
CA HIS A 125 14.35 -14.47 14.35
C HIS A 125 15.45 -14.61 15.42
N LEU A 126 16.00 -13.48 15.87
CA LEU A 126 17.00 -13.45 16.94
C LEU A 126 16.44 -13.96 18.26
N LEU A 127 15.25 -13.49 18.66
CA LEU A 127 14.57 -13.92 19.90
C LEU A 127 14.23 -15.41 19.91
N LYS A 128 13.93 -16.00 18.75
CA LYS A 128 13.74 -17.45 18.62
C LYS A 128 15.01 -18.23 18.94
N ALA A 129 16.18 -17.72 18.52
CA ALA A 129 17.47 -18.37 18.75
C ALA A 129 18.02 -18.09 20.16
N ASN A 130 17.80 -16.87 20.66
CA ASN A 130 18.23 -16.42 21.99
C ASN A 130 17.16 -15.48 22.60
N PRO A 131 16.32 -15.97 23.52
CA PRO A 131 15.27 -15.19 24.18
C PRO A 131 15.76 -13.97 24.99
N GLU A 132 17.06 -13.90 25.30
CA GLU A 132 17.67 -12.78 26.03
C GLU A 132 18.34 -11.74 25.12
N ALA A 133 18.35 -11.98 23.80
CA ALA A 133 19.04 -11.11 22.84
C ALA A 133 18.49 -9.67 22.82
N MET A 134 17.20 -9.49 23.14
CA MET A 134 16.54 -8.18 23.23
C MET A 134 15.21 -8.28 23.99
N GLY A 135 14.54 -7.14 24.20
CA GLY A 135 13.19 -7.11 24.74
C GLY A 135 12.12 -7.49 23.71
N TYR A 136 11.14 -8.28 24.12
CA TYR A 136 9.96 -8.59 23.29
C TYR A 136 9.16 -7.34 22.91
N ASN A 137 9.10 -6.37 23.82
CA ASN A 137 8.48 -5.06 23.59
C ASN A 137 9.17 -4.29 22.46
N GLN A 138 10.50 -4.32 22.41
CA GLN A 138 11.26 -3.67 21.34
C GLN A 138 10.99 -4.32 19.97
N ALA A 139 10.87 -5.66 19.92
CA ALA A 139 10.48 -6.34 18.69
C ALA A 139 9.07 -5.92 18.25
N ALA A 140 8.11 -5.92 19.18
CA ALA A 140 6.74 -5.48 18.90
C ALA A 140 6.66 -4.02 18.44
N ALA A 141 7.46 -3.12 19.03
CA ALA A 141 7.51 -1.71 18.68
C ALA A 141 7.90 -1.50 17.20
N TYR A 142 8.81 -2.30 16.64
CA TYR A 142 9.11 -2.22 15.20
C TYR A 142 7.90 -2.51 14.33
N LEU A 143 7.09 -3.52 14.70
CA LEU A 143 5.88 -3.85 13.95
C LEU A 143 4.81 -2.76 14.07
N ILE A 144 4.62 -2.21 15.29
CA ILE A 144 3.68 -1.11 15.52
C ILE A 144 4.04 0.09 14.65
N GLN A 145 5.32 0.45 14.58
CA GLN A 145 5.77 1.56 13.73
C GLN A 145 5.53 1.28 12.25
N ALA A 146 5.86 0.08 11.76
CA ALA A 146 5.55 -0.31 10.38
C ALA A 146 4.04 -0.18 10.09
N CYS A 147 3.18 -0.65 11.01
CA CYS A 147 1.74 -0.55 10.86
C CYS A 147 1.23 0.89 10.80
N HIS A 148 1.74 1.79 11.65
CA HIS A 148 1.36 3.20 11.60
C HIS A 148 1.80 3.87 10.29
N ILE A 149 3.05 3.67 9.88
CA ILE A 149 3.59 4.28 8.65
C ILE A 149 2.78 3.82 7.44
N LEU A 150 2.45 2.53 7.34
CA LEU A 150 1.65 2.01 6.22
C LEU A 150 0.22 2.54 6.22
N GLN A 151 -0.41 2.70 7.39
CA GLN A 151 -1.73 3.31 7.46
C GLN A 151 -1.71 4.77 6.99
N GLU A 152 -0.69 5.53 7.36
CA GLU A 152 -0.49 6.90 6.89
C GLU A 152 -0.18 6.94 5.39
N HIS A 153 0.67 6.04 4.91
CA HIS A 153 1.01 5.90 3.49
C HIS A 153 -0.24 5.66 2.64
N LEU A 154 -1.05 4.64 2.96
CA LEU A 154 -2.29 4.34 2.25
C LEU A 154 -3.27 5.53 2.29
N ALA A 155 -3.35 6.25 3.42
CA ALA A 155 -4.21 7.42 3.51
C ALA A 155 -3.74 8.59 2.63
N LYS A 156 -2.42 8.85 2.57
CA LYS A 156 -1.84 9.88 1.69
C LYS A 156 -2.01 9.52 0.23
N GLU A 157 -1.82 8.25 -0.10
CA GLU A 157 -2.03 7.73 -1.43
C GLU A 157 -3.49 7.90 -1.89
N GLU A 158 -4.46 7.50 -1.08
CA GLU A 158 -5.88 7.68 -1.42
C GLU A 158 -6.24 9.15 -1.65
N GLN A 159 -5.68 10.06 -0.84
CA GLN A 159 -5.88 11.51 -0.99
C GLN A 159 -5.31 12.06 -2.30
N LEU A 160 -4.26 11.42 -2.84
CA LEU A 160 -3.63 11.80 -4.10
C LEU A 160 -4.29 11.10 -5.29
N VAL A 161 -4.38 9.77 -5.25
CA VAL A 161 -4.69 8.91 -6.39
C VAL A 161 -6.19 8.87 -6.69
N PHE A 162 -7.06 8.86 -5.67
CA PHE A 162 -8.51 8.79 -5.93
C PHE A 162 -9.04 10.01 -6.67
N PRO A 163 -8.72 11.27 -6.28
CA PRO A 163 -9.17 12.43 -7.02
C PRO A 163 -8.64 12.47 -8.46
N LEU A 164 -7.38 12.07 -8.67
CA LEU A 164 -6.78 12.03 -10.01
C LEU A 164 -7.48 11.00 -10.91
N THR A 165 -7.75 9.82 -10.37
CA THR A 165 -8.44 8.75 -11.09
C THR A 165 -9.87 9.15 -11.43
N GLN A 166 -10.57 9.82 -10.50
CA GLN A 166 -11.91 10.36 -10.75
C GLN A 166 -11.89 11.46 -11.81
N GLN A 167 -10.91 12.37 -11.78
CA GLN A 167 -10.76 13.41 -12.79
C GLN A 167 -10.57 12.81 -14.19
N VAL A 168 -9.73 11.76 -14.31
CA VAL A 168 -9.53 11.05 -15.58
C VAL A 168 -10.86 10.48 -16.11
N LEU A 169 -11.64 9.82 -15.23
CA LEU A 169 -12.95 9.26 -15.57
C LEU A 169 -13.93 10.34 -16.04
N ASP A 170 -14.02 11.46 -15.31
CA ASP A 170 -14.91 12.57 -15.63
C ASP A 170 -14.55 13.21 -16.98
N ASP A 171 -13.25 13.39 -17.23
CA ASP A 171 -12.75 13.97 -18.47
C ASP A 171 -13.00 13.06 -19.69
N ILE A 172 -12.83 11.74 -19.56
CA ILE A 172 -13.12 10.82 -20.65
C ILE A 172 -14.64 10.73 -20.89
N ASN A 173 -15.46 10.72 -19.83
CA ASN A 173 -16.92 10.76 -19.94
C ASN A 173 -17.40 12.06 -20.61
N GLY A 174 -16.85 13.21 -20.23
CA GLY A 174 -17.16 14.51 -20.81
C GLY A 174 -16.72 14.64 -22.28
N ALA A 175 -15.62 13.99 -22.67
CA ALA A 175 -15.19 13.91 -24.06
C ALA A 175 -16.11 13.00 -24.91
N ALA A 176 -16.66 11.94 -24.33
CA ALA A 176 -17.60 11.03 -25.00
C ALA A 176 -19.01 11.63 -25.19
N ALA A 177 -19.40 12.62 -24.37
CA ALA A 177 -20.71 13.28 -24.46
C ALA A 177 -20.77 14.45 -25.48
N ASN A 178 -19.62 14.92 -25.97
CA ASN A 178 -19.51 16.07 -26.90
C ASN A 178 -19.21 15.66 -28.36
N HIS A 179 -19.39 14.38 -28.69
CA HIS A 179 -19.22 13.81 -30.04
C HIS A 179 -20.37 12.86 -30.37
#